data_AF-A0A1Y4W978-F1
#
_entry.id   AF-A0A1Y4W978-F1
#
_cell.length_a   1.000
_cell.length_b   1.000
_cell.length_c   1.000
_cell.angle_alpha   90.00
_cell.angle_beta   90.00
_cell.angle_gamma   90.00
#
_symmetry.space_group_name_H-M   'P 1'
#
loop_
_entity.id
_entity.type
_entity.pdbx_description
1 polymer ?
#
loop_
_entity_poly.entity_id
_entity_poly.type
_entity_poly.pdbx_seq_one_letter_code
_entity_poly.pdbx_strand_id
1 'polypeptide(L)'
;MPEIRLEHVTKRWGKFYAVDDLDLVIEDNAFVTLLGPSGCGKTTTLRMIAGLETPTSGRITIGDQVVFDSQQGINVPANKRKVGFLFQNYALWPNMTVYDNIAFGLSNIKEPLPTVDFEAKNAARLAEILKDPGQVVKIIEDCRDKKGKIDEKKAYVKLIDAFTISIYTAKKLYNYHLEQGKDVSGEITSLQTKVDAARKAQTLNDRFEVVQNGQVVTQVRKLSKEEIDLSVRRVSRIVKIGMFMDRYPAELSGGQQQRVAIARTLAPEPSVLFMDEPLSNLDAKLRLEMRYELQRLHVETGSTFVYVTHDQMEAMTLATQICLINNGVLQQYDAPLTVYNRPDNLFVADFVGNPSINFVEAKGKQQADGSIALEVFAGRKATFRPSSPLNLEQWFRDRDAHQAAQAEEHRKKAAEKSYVEKGNKDETFRYHIAKVVEEDDSLQEEPVLTNEDLVLGIRPEFLDIVDQGSLEGEIYGAMPTGMESTIKVRVDDFLLTGVIFGSSLFTIGTKVPLSVSGDNILLFDRKSGRHIASGKLEF
;
A
#
# COMPACT_ATOMS: atom_id res chain seq x y z
N MET A 1 7.29 8.99 12.72
CA MET A 1 7.35 9.59 11.37
C MET A 1 6.07 10.43 11.19
N PRO A 2 5.85 11.18 10.09
CA PRO A 2 4.77 12.15 10.06
C PRO A 2 3.42 11.52 9.67
N GLU A 3 2.39 11.77 10.47
CA GLU A 3 0.98 11.67 10.06
C GLU A 3 0.76 12.50 8.79
N ILE A 4 -0.08 12.03 7.87
CA ILE A 4 -0.50 12.79 6.69
C ILE A 4 -1.99 13.08 6.80
N ARG A 5 -2.37 14.35 6.72
CA ARG A 5 -3.75 14.79 6.83
C ARG A 5 -4.18 15.55 5.59
N LEU A 6 -5.28 15.13 4.99
CA LEU A 6 -5.98 15.78 3.88
C LEU A 6 -7.29 16.33 4.46
N GLU A 7 -7.53 17.62 4.24
CA GLU A 7 -8.74 18.32 4.69
C GLU A 7 -9.41 18.98 3.49
N HIS A 8 -10.62 18.53 3.16
CA HIS A 8 -11.44 19.04 2.05
C HIS A 8 -10.68 19.13 0.71
N VAL A 9 -9.81 18.14 0.43
CA VAL A 9 -8.92 18.19 -0.74
C VAL A 9 -9.70 17.90 -2.01
N THR A 10 -9.72 18.87 -2.92
CA THR A 10 -10.41 18.73 -4.21
C THR A 10 -9.42 18.95 -5.36
N LYS A 11 -9.54 18.13 -6.40
CA LYS A 11 -8.86 18.32 -7.68
C LYS A 11 -9.83 18.21 -8.83
N ARG A 12 -9.93 19.28 -9.62
CA ARG A 12 -10.74 19.34 -10.84
C ARG A 12 -9.99 19.95 -12.02
N TRP A 13 -10.40 19.54 -13.22
CA TRP A 13 -10.03 20.15 -14.49
C TRP A 13 -11.30 20.59 -15.21
N GLY A 14 -11.56 21.89 -15.22
CA GLY A 14 -12.85 22.42 -15.67
C GLY A 14 -13.99 21.87 -14.79
N LYS A 15 -14.93 21.16 -15.43
CA LYS A 15 -16.06 20.48 -14.79
C LYS A 15 -15.75 19.03 -14.35
N PHE A 16 -14.61 18.46 -14.74
CA PHE A 16 -14.28 17.09 -14.35
C PHE A 16 -13.60 17.07 -12.99
N TYR A 17 -14.20 16.37 -12.02
CA TYR A 17 -13.68 16.23 -10.65
C TYR A 17 -12.98 14.88 -10.53
N ALA A 18 -11.67 14.93 -10.35
CA ALA A 18 -10.84 13.74 -10.19
C ALA A 18 -10.70 13.30 -8.74
N VAL A 19 -10.75 14.26 -7.82
CA VAL A 19 -10.87 14.05 -6.37
C VAL A 19 -11.82 15.12 -5.86
N ASP A 20 -12.81 14.74 -5.08
CA ASP A 20 -13.93 15.59 -4.68
C ASP A 20 -14.08 15.57 -3.17
N ASP A 21 -13.74 16.69 -2.53
CA ASP A 21 -13.87 16.91 -1.09
C ASP A 21 -13.30 15.78 -0.20
N LEU A 22 -12.06 15.36 -0.48
CA LEU A 22 -11.42 14.25 0.23
C LEU A 22 -10.87 14.67 1.59
N ASP A 23 -11.42 14.08 2.65
CA ASP A 23 -10.87 14.05 4.00
C ASP A 23 -10.22 12.69 4.29
N LEU A 24 -8.97 12.69 4.74
CA LEU A 24 -8.22 11.48 5.03
C LEU A 24 -7.11 11.74 6.05
N VAL A 25 -6.98 10.85 7.04
CA VAL A 25 -5.85 10.84 7.97
C VAL A 25 -5.10 9.52 7.79
N ILE A 26 -3.83 9.62 7.41
CA ILE A 26 -2.90 8.50 7.31
C ILE A 26 -1.99 8.54 8.52
N GLU A 27 -2.15 7.55 9.38
CA GLU A 27 -1.38 7.40 10.61
C GLU A 27 0.13 7.21 10.36
N ASP A 28 0.92 7.51 11.39
CA ASP A 28 2.35 7.22 11.39
C ASP A 28 2.61 5.72 11.21
N ASN A 29 3.62 5.37 10.40
CA ASN A 29 4.00 3.98 10.10
C ASN A 29 2.84 3.14 9.53
N ALA A 30 1.87 3.77 8.88
CA ALA A 30 0.82 3.06 8.16
C ALA A 30 1.31 2.60 6.78
N PHE A 31 0.87 1.42 6.36
CA PHE A 31 0.87 1.00 4.96
C PHE A 31 -0.55 1.21 4.41
N VAL A 32 -0.79 2.35 3.77
CA VAL A 32 -2.10 2.68 3.19
C VAL A 32 -2.12 2.30 1.72
N THR A 33 -3.18 1.62 1.29
CA THR A 33 -3.41 1.35 -0.13
C THR A 33 -4.60 2.16 -0.64
N LEU A 34 -4.40 2.95 -1.69
CA LEU A 34 -5.44 3.58 -2.47
C LEU A 34 -5.93 2.55 -3.51
N LEU A 35 -7.20 2.16 -3.40
CA LEU A 35 -7.85 1.12 -4.20
C LEU A 35 -9.10 1.69 -4.90
N GLY A 36 -9.47 1.12 -6.05
CA GLY A 36 -10.69 1.49 -6.77
C GLY A 36 -10.58 1.31 -8.29
N PRO A 37 -11.67 1.54 -9.05
CA PRO A 37 -11.70 1.39 -10.50
C PRO A 37 -10.72 2.29 -11.25
N SER A 38 -10.47 1.99 -12.53
CA SER A 38 -9.69 2.89 -13.37
C SER A 38 -10.34 4.27 -13.44
N GLY A 39 -9.53 5.33 -13.38
CA GLY A 39 -10.03 6.71 -13.43
C GLY A 39 -10.66 7.26 -12.14
N CYS A 40 -10.72 6.50 -11.05
CA CYS A 40 -11.42 6.95 -9.83
C CYS A 40 -10.68 7.99 -8.97
N GLY A 41 -9.45 8.40 -9.32
CA GLY A 41 -8.73 9.46 -8.59
C GLY A 41 -7.55 9.01 -7.71
N LYS A 42 -7.21 7.71 -7.65
CA LYS A 42 -6.10 7.17 -6.81
C LYS A 42 -4.75 7.85 -7.08
N THR A 43 -4.29 7.79 -8.34
CA THR A 43 -3.01 8.36 -8.76
C THR A 43 -2.99 9.87 -8.59
N THR A 44 -4.12 10.54 -8.84
CA THR A 44 -4.27 11.98 -8.60
C THR A 44 -4.08 12.32 -7.12
N THR A 45 -4.74 11.58 -6.22
CA THR A 45 -4.60 11.71 -4.77
C THR A 45 -3.14 11.52 -4.35
N LEU A 46 -2.50 10.43 -4.78
CA LEU A 46 -1.10 10.15 -4.49
C LEU A 46 -0.16 11.29 -4.92
N ARG A 47 -0.33 11.79 -6.16
CA ARG A 47 0.51 12.86 -6.72
C ARG A 47 0.30 14.21 -6.03
N MET A 48 -0.91 14.48 -5.53
CA MET A 48 -1.19 15.68 -4.74
C MET A 48 -0.46 15.68 -3.40
N ILE A 49 -0.47 14.55 -2.69
CA ILE A 49 0.25 14.40 -1.43
C ILE A 49 1.77 14.51 -1.68
N ALA A 50 2.27 13.90 -2.75
CA ALA A 50 3.68 13.96 -3.12
C ALA A 50 4.13 15.35 -3.62
N GLY A 51 3.21 16.24 -4.01
CA GLY A 51 3.54 17.55 -4.59
C GLY A 51 3.93 17.53 -6.06
N LEU A 52 3.54 16.48 -6.78
CA LEU A 52 3.68 16.34 -8.23
C LEU A 52 2.46 16.89 -8.99
N GLU A 53 1.33 16.99 -8.31
CA GLU A 53 0.10 17.62 -8.80
C GLU A 53 -0.36 18.67 -7.78
N THR A 54 -0.87 19.81 -8.25
CA THR A 54 -1.39 20.86 -7.34
C THR A 54 -2.91 20.65 -7.16
N PRO A 55 -3.41 20.49 -5.92
CA PRO A 55 -4.85 20.47 -5.67
C PRO A 55 -5.53 21.77 -6.11
N THR A 56 -6.83 21.70 -6.41
CA THR A 56 -7.64 22.89 -6.70
C THR A 56 -8.00 23.64 -5.42
N SER A 57 -8.35 22.92 -4.35
CA SER A 57 -8.67 23.48 -3.03
C SER A 57 -8.40 22.48 -1.92
N GLY A 58 -8.48 22.96 -0.67
CA GLY A 58 -8.29 22.17 0.54
C GLY A 58 -6.92 22.40 1.18
N ARG A 59 -6.55 21.50 2.08
CA ARG A 59 -5.29 21.54 2.81
C ARG A 59 -4.66 20.15 2.89
N ILE A 60 -3.33 20.10 2.76
CA ILE A 60 -2.53 18.89 2.97
C ILE A 60 -1.43 19.21 3.99
N THR A 61 -1.36 18.39 5.03
CA THR A 61 -0.38 18.50 6.12
C THR A 61 0.41 17.18 6.19
N ILE A 62 1.74 17.28 6.33
CA ILE A 62 2.65 16.14 6.55
C ILE A 62 3.43 16.42 7.84
N GLY A 63 3.10 15.71 8.92
CA GLY A 63 3.62 15.95 10.26
C GLY A 63 3.22 17.34 10.72
N ASP A 64 4.18 18.13 11.16
CA ASP A 64 3.93 19.51 11.58
C ASP A 64 3.91 20.52 10.41
N GLN A 65 4.17 20.07 9.17
CA GLN A 65 4.32 20.94 8.02
C GLN A 65 3.07 20.95 7.14
N VAL A 66 2.44 22.12 7.01
CA VAL A 66 1.45 22.36 5.95
C VAL A 66 2.18 22.44 4.61
N VAL A 67 1.91 21.48 3.72
CA VAL A 67 2.57 21.39 2.41
C VAL A 67 1.70 21.95 1.29
N PHE A 68 0.39 22.04 1.49
CA PHE A 68 -0.53 22.72 0.61
C PHE A 68 -1.67 23.35 1.40
N ASP A 69 -2.05 24.57 1.05
CA ASP A 69 -3.25 25.23 1.55
C ASP A 69 -3.73 26.27 0.53
N SER A 70 -4.93 26.05 -0.01
CA SER A 70 -5.50 26.96 -1.01
C SER A 70 -5.86 28.35 -0.46
N GLN A 71 -6.23 28.47 0.81
CA GLN A 71 -6.60 29.74 1.45
C GLN A 71 -5.38 30.56 1.83
N GLN A 72 -4.30 29.90 2.27
CA GLN A 72 -3.05 30.56 2.66
C GLN A 72 -2.07 30.72 1.49
N GLY A 73 -2.40 30.20 0.30
CA GLY A 73 -1.54 30.26 -0.88
C GLY A 73 -0.26 29.42 -0.74
N ILE A 74 -0.29 28.37 0.08
CA ILE A 74 0.85 27.50 0.33
C ILE A 74 0.87 26.39 -0.73
N ASN A 75 1.99 26.23 -1.42
CA ASN A 75 2.25 25.09 -2.29
C ASN A 75 3.73 24.71 -2.26
N VAL A 76 4.09 23.79 -1.35
CA VAL A 76 5.45 23.28 -1.21
C VAL A 76 5.73 22.28 -2.34
N PRO A 77 6.79 22.46 -3.14
CA PRO A 77 7.13 21.54 -4.22
C PRO A 77 7.63 20.19 -3.68
N ALA A 78 7.48 19.12 -4.46
CA ALA A 78 7.83 17.74 -4.07
C ALA A 78 9.23 17.59 -3.43
N ASN A 79 10.26 18.24 -4.00
CA ASN A 79 11.63 18.16 -3.51
C ASN A 79 11.84 18.77 -2.11
N LYS A 80 10.91 19.59 -1.62
CA LYS A 80 10.93 20.18 -0.28
C LYS A 80 10.02 19.46 0.72
N ARG A 81 9.26 18.44 0.28
CA ARG A 81 8.37 17.65 1.15
C ARG A 81 9.10 16.48 1.85
N LYS A 82 10.36 16.20 1.49
CA LYS A 82 11.17 15.07 2.01
C LYS A 82 10.51 13.69 1.83
N VAL A 83 9.87 13.50 0.68
CA VAL A 83 9.13 12.28 0.34
C VAL A 83 9.86 11.47 -0.74
N GLY A 84 9.70 10.16 -0.70
CA GLY A 84 10.15 9.24 -1.74
C GLY A 84 9.00 8.90 -2.68
N PHE A 85 9.26 8.83 -3.99
CA PHE A 85 8.26 8.44 -4.98
C PHE A 85 8.80 7.33 -5.89
N LEU A 86 8.05 6.23 -6.01
CA LEU A 86 8.32 5.12 -6.91
C LEU A 86 7.28 5.10 -8.02
N PHE A 87 7.75 5.33 -9.26
CA PHE A 87 6.91 5.34 -10.46
C PHE A 87 6.73 3.92 -11.02
N GLN A 88 5.60 3.72 -11.71
CA GLN A 88 5.25 2.48 -12.43
C GLN A 88 6.36 1.97 -13.37
N ASN A 89 7.04 2.87 -14.10
CA ASN A 89 8.09 2.50 -15.06
C ASN A 89 9.50 2.44 -14.45
N TYR A 90 9.64 2.41 -13.12
CA TYR A 90 10.89 2.42 -12.34
C TYR A 90 11.81 3.64 -12.54
N ALA A 91 11.70 4.35 -13.68
CA ALA A 91 12.45 5.53 -14.06
C ALA A 91 13.98 5.38 -13.85
N LEU A 92 14.54 4.19 -14.08
CA LEU A 92 15.98 3.95 -13.96
C LEU A 92 16.74 4.61 -15.11
N TRP A 93 17.94 5.13 -14.82
CA TRP A 93 18.83 5.65 -15.86
C TRP A 93 19.55 4.48 -16.55
N PRO A 94 19.31 4.24 -17.85
CA PRO A 94 19.82 3.06 -18.54
C PRO A 94 21.35 3.06 -18.69
N ASN A 95 21.95 4.25 -18.70
CA ASN A 95 23.39 4.45 -18.92
C ASN A 95 24.18 4.54 -17.60
N MET A 96 23.53 4.29 -16.47
CA MET A 96 24.13 4.31 -15.13
C MET A 96 24.14 2.90 -14.55
N THR A 97 25.16 2.55 -13.79
CA THR A 97 25.17 1.28 -13.05
C THR A 97 24.11 1.27 -11.95
N VAL A 98 23.87 0.12 -11.31
CA VAL A 98 23.04 0.02 -10.12
C VAL A 98 23.54 0.97 -9.02
N TYR A 99 24.86 0.99 -8.77
CA TYR A 99 25.46 1.93 -7.82
C TYR A 99 25.13 3.38 -8.17
N ASP A 100 25.34 3.77 -9.43
CA ASP A 100 25.14 5.15 -9.88
C ASP A 100 23.67 5.56 -9.81
N ASN A 101 22.75 4.65 -10.16
CA ASN A 101 21.31 4.90 -10.05
C ASN A 101 20.90 5.25 -8.62
N ILE A 102 21.42 4.52 -7.62
CA ILE A 102 21.12 4.76 -6.20
C ILE A 102 21.84 6.02 -5.69
N ALA A 103 23.11 6.20 -6.07
CA ALA A 103 23.95 7.31 -5.63
C ALA A 103 23.52 8.69 -6.20
N PHE A 104 22.91 8.71 -7.38
CA PHE A 104 22.58 9.94 -8.11
C PHE A 104 21.73 10.92 -7.28
N GLY A 105 20.66 10.43 -6.65
CA GLY A 105 19.80 11.25 -5.81
C GLY A 105 20.57 11.89 -4.65
N LEU A 106 21.41 11.10 -3.97
CA LEU A 106 22.21 11.54 -2.82
C LEU A 106 23.24 12.62 -3.19
N SER A 107 23.88 12.50 -4.35
CA SER A 107 24.88 13.47 -4.82
C SER A 107 24.33 14.89 -5.07
N ASN A 108 23.02 15.00 -5.23
CA ASN A 108 22.31 16.25 -5.49
C ASN A 108 21.72 16.87 -4.22
N ILE A 109 21.76 16.17 -3.08
CA ILE A 109 21.29 16.68 -1.80
C ILE A 109 22.24 17.79 -1.32
N LYS A 110 21.68 18.97 -1.07
CA LYS A 110 22.36 20.10 -0.44
C LYS A 110 21.40 20.76 0.55
N GLU A 111 21.50 20.33 1.80
CA GLU A 111 20.63 20.79 2.89
C GLU A 111 21.45 21.02 4.17
N PRO A 112 20.86 21.63 5.22
CA PRO A 112 21.50 21.70 6.53
C PRO A 112 21.73 20.29 7.08
N LEU A 113 22.98 19.85 7.10
CA LEU A 113 23.39 18.52 7.57
C LEU A 113 24.34 18.66 8.77
N PRO A 114 24.35 17.68 9.69
CA PRO A 114 25.35 17.62 10.76
C PRO A 114 26.78 17.78 10.21
N THR A 115 27.57 18.60 10.88
CA THR A 115 29.02 18.65 10.67
C THR A 115 29.64 17.43 11.33
N VAL A 116 30.25 16.55 10.54
CA VAL A 116 30.81 15.27 11.01
C VAL A 116 32.30 15.24 10.72
N ASP A 117 33.10 14.82 11.70
CA ASP A 117 34.53 14.52 11.51
C ASP A 117 34.71 13.11 10.95
N PHE A 118 34.66 13.01 9.62
CA PHE A 118 34.78 11.71 8.93
C PHE A 118 36.15 11.08 9.06
N GLU A 119 37.21 11.88 9.22
CA GLU A 119 38.55 11.33 9.42
C GLU A 119 38.64 10.63 10.77
N ALA A 120 38.15 11.27 11.83
CA ALA A 120 38.08 10.68 13.16
C ALA A 120 37.14 9.46 13.19
N LYS A 121 35.96 9.56 12.58
CA LYS A 121 35.00 8.44 12.50
C LYS A 121 35.60 7.21 11.82
N ASN A 122 36.24 7.40 10.67
CA ASN A 122 36.85 6.31 9.91
C ASN A 122 38.09 5.77 10.63
N ALA A 123 38.89 6.64 11.27
CA ALA A 123 40.03 6.21 12.07
C ALA A 123 39.62 5.37 13.26
N ALA A 124 38.57 5.77 13.98
CA ALA A 124 37.99 5.01 15.09
C ALA A 124 37.51 3.64 14.62
N ARG A 125 36.76 3.58 13.51
CA ARG A 125 36.26 2.32 12.96
C ARG A 125 37.38 1.40 12.49
N LEU A 126 38.42 1.92 11.83
CA LEU A 126 39.59 1.14 11.43
C LEU A 126 40.36 0.63 12.66
N ALA A 127 40.56 1.47 13.67
CA ALA A 127 41.25 1.07 14.90
C ALA A 127 40.48 -0.04 15.63
N GLU A 128 39.16 0.00 15.62
CA GLU A 128 38.31 -1.05 16.16
C GLU A 128 38.46 -2.37 15.39
N ILE A 129 38.37 -2.34 14.06
CA ILE A 129 38.52 -3.53 13.21
C ILE A 129 39.92 -4.16 13.38
N LEU A 130 40.96 -3.34 13.45
CA LEU A 130 42.34 -3.82 13.57
C LEU A 130 42.66 -4.44 14.94
N LYS A 131 41.79 -4.34 15.95
CA LYS A 131 41.96 -5.07 17.23
C LYS A 131 41.82 -6.59 17.07
N ASP A 132 41.07 -7.03 16.06
CA ASP A 132 40.96 -8.44 15.67
C ASP A 132 41.36 -8.62 14.19
N PRO A 133 42.68 -8.57 13.88
CA PRO A 133 43.15 -8.69 12.51
C PRO A 133 42.88 -10.08 11.91
N GLY A 134 42.70 -11.11 12.76
CA GLY A 134 42.45 -12.48 12.31
C GLY A 134 41.18 -12.62 11.48
N GLN A 135 40.12 -11.90 11.85
CA GLN A 135 38.88 -11.88 11.07
C GLN A 135 39.08 -11.27 9.67
N VAL A 136 39.86 -10.19 9.58
CA VAL A 136 40.16 -9.52 8.30
C VAL A 136 40.98 -10.45 7.39
N VAL A 137 42.02 -11.10 7.94
CA VAL A 137 42.86 -12.06 7.20
C VAL A 137 42.02 -13.21 6.66
N LYS A 138 41.14 -13.78 7.47
CA LYS A 138 40.24 -14.87 7.04
C LYS A 138 39.38 -14.45 5.84
N ILE A 139 38.79 -13.26 5.88
CA ILE A 139 37.95 -12.74 4.80
C ILE A 139 38.74 -12.55 3.50
N ILE A 140 39.97 -12.03 3.60
CA ILE A 140 40.86 -11.82 2.47
C ILE A 140 41.30 -13.15 1.86
N GLU A 141 41.70 -14.12 2.68
CA GLU A 141 42.12 -15.45 2.22
C GLU A 141 40.98 -16.25 1.58
N ASP A 142 39.73 -16.08 2.04
CA ASP A 142 38.55 -16.66 1.39
C ASP A 142 38.25 -16.08 -0.01
N CYS A 143 39.00 -15.06 -0.44
CA CYS A 143 38.93 -14.48 -1.78
C CYS A 143 40.05 -14.96 -2.71
N ARG A 144 40.91 -15.88 -2.24
CA ARG A 144 41.98 -16.46 -3.04
C ARG A 144 41.41 -17.46 -4.06
N ASP A 145 41.86 -17.34 -5.30
CA ASP A 145 41.48 -18.25 -6.38
C ASP A 145 42.27 -19.58 -6.32
N LYS A 146 41.94 -20.52 -7.21
CA LYS A 146 42.64 -21.82 -7.30
C LYS A 146 44.13 -21.69 -7.66
N LYS A 147 44.57 -20.53 -8.16
CA LYS A 147 45.96 -20.23 -8.53
C LYS A 147 46.71 -19.48 -7.42
N GLY A 148 46.06 -19.26 -6.28
CA GLY A 148 46.66 -18.55 -5.16
C GLY A 148 46.60 -17.03 -5.27
N LYS A 149 45.89 -16.43 -6.23
CA LYS A 149 45.75 -14.98 -6.36
C LYS A 149 44.48 -14.49 -5.66
N ILE A 150 44.60 -13.41 -4.88
CA ILE A 150 43.46 -12.77 -4.22
C ILE A 150 42.66 -11.96 -5.26
N ASP A 151 41.35 -12.19 -5.34
CA ASP A 151 40.44 -11.33 -6.09
C ASP A 151 40.13 -10.07 -5.25
N GLU A 152 40.78 -8.96 -5.61
CA GLU A 152 40.64 -7.68 -4.91
C GLU A 152 39.18 -7.18 -4.86
N LYS A 153 38.43 -7.30 -5.96
CA LYS A 153 37.04 -6.83 -6.00
C LYS A 153 36.19 -7.62 -5.02
N LYS A 154 36.36 -8.94 -5.01
CA LYS A 154 35.68 -9.84 -4.09
C LYS A 154 36.08 -9.55 -2.63
N ALA A 155 37.36 -9.30 -2.37
CA ALA A 155 37.85 -8.94 -1.05
C ALA A 155 37.21 -7.64 -0.54
N TYR A 156 37.18 -6.58 -1.36
CA TYR A 156 36.53 -5.33 -0.97
C TYR A 156 35.05 -5.52 -0.61
N VAL A 157 34.29 -6.24 -1.45
CA VAL A 157 32.86 -6.50 -1.19
C VAL A 157 32.68 -7.26 0.13
N LYS A 158 33.45 -8.32 0.37
CA LYS A 158 33.34 -9.07 1.62
C LYS A 158 33.74 -8.26 2.85
N LEU A 159 34.79 -7.43 2.77
CA LEU A 159 35.19 -6.56 3.89
C LEU A 159 34.11 -5.53 4.21
N ILE A 160 33.49 -4.96 3.17
CA ILE A 160 32.39 -4.02 3.31
C ILE A 160 31.21 -4.63 4.03
N ASP A 161 30.80 -5.84 3.63
CA ASP A 161 29.64 -6.50 4.22
C ASP A 161 29.92 -6.99 5.64
N ALA A 162 31.13 -7.50 5.91
CA ALA A 162 31.52 -7.96 7.23
C ALA A 162 31.64 -6.82 8.26
N PHE A 163 32.19 -5.68 7.86
CA PHE A 163 32.50 -4.59 8.78
C PHE A 163 31.58 -3.37 8.64
N THR A 164 30.62 -3.38 7.72
CA THR A 164 29.71 -2.26 7.44
C THR A 164 30.46 -0.95 7.20
N ILE A 165 31.46 -1.01 6.32
CA ILE A 165 32.34 0.12 5.96
C ILE A 165 32.15 0.53 4.50
N SER A 166 32.65 1.71 4.14
CA SER A 166 32.65 2.17 2.74
C SER A 166 33.70 1.42 1.90
N ILE A 167 33.63 1.55 0.59
CA ILE A 167 34.67 1.11 -0.34
C ILE A 167 36.02 1.78 -0.10
N TYR A 168 36.03 3.04 0.33
CA TYR A 168 37.26 3.78 0.59
C TYR A 168 37.95 3.26 1.85
N THR A 169 37.16 3.00 2.89
CA THR A 169 37.65 2.44 4.15
C THR A 169 38.05 0.97 3.97
N ALA A 170 37.34 0.19 3.16
CA ALA A 170 37.72 -1.18 2.82
C ALA A 170 39.04 -1.25 2.04
N LYS A 171 39.26 -0.33 1.08
CA LYS A 171 40.54 -0.21 0.36
C LYS A 171 41.69 0.14 1.30
N LYS A 172 41.47 1.07 2.25
CA LYS A 172 42.47 1.38 3.28
C LYS A 172 42.78 0.16 4.15
N LEU A 173 41.74 -0.59 4.56
CA LEU A 173 41.90 -1.79 5.37
C LEU A 173 42.70 -2.87 4.64
N TYR A 174 42.38 -3.12 3.37
CA TYR A 174 43.09 -4.08 2.52
C TYR A 174 44.57 -3.71 2.34
N ASN A 175 44.87 -2.42 2.17
CA ASN A 175 46.24 -1.93 1.99
C ASN A 175 47.12 -2.02 3.26
N TYR A 176 46.58 -2.45 4.41
CA TYR A 176 47.43 -2.83 5.54
C TYR A 176 48.16 -4.15 5.32
N HIS A 177 47.78 -4.95 4.33
CA HIS A 177 48.42 -6.21 3.99
C HIS A 177 48.50 -7.19 5.19
N LEU A 178 47.41 -7.30 5.94
CA LEU A 178 47.34 -8.11 7.16
C LEU A 178 47.61 -9.60 6.89
N GLU A 179 47.30 -10.07 5.67
CA GLU A 179 47.58 -11.43 5.21
C GLU A 179 49.07 -11.78 5.19
N GLN A 180 49.95 -10.78 5.24
CA GLN A 180 51.40 -10.95 5.28
C GLN A 180 51.95 -11.04 6.71
N GLY A 181 51.08 -11.11 7.73
CA GLY A 181 51.49 -11.18 9.14
C GLY A 181 52.02 -9.87 9.71
N LYS A 182 51.60 -8.73 9.14
CA LYS A 182 52.02 -7.40 9.58
C LYS A 182 51.51 -7.10 11.00
N ASP A 183 52.41 -6.67 11.89
CA ASP A 183 52.02 -6.09 13.18
C ASP A 183 51.36 -4.72 12.96
N VAL A 184 50.15 -4.56 13.46
CA VAL A 184 49.34 -3.33 13.35
C VAL A 184 49.18 -2.56 14.66
N SER A 185 49.92 -2.95 15.70
CA SER A 185 49.88 -2.27 17.00
C SER A 185 50.24 -0.78 16.90
N GLY A 186 51.21 -0.44 16.03
CA GLY A 186 51.59 0.94 15.75
C GLY A 186 50.50 1.73 15.01
N GLU A 187 49.86 1.10 14.02
CA GLU A 187 48.75 1.66 13.25
C GLU A 187 47.53 1.92 14.14
N ILE A 188 47.17 0.98 15.01
CA ILE A 188 46.07 1.15 15.98
C ILE A 188 46.34 2.36 16.87
N THR A 189 47.55 2.46 17.42
CA THR A 189 47.95 3.59 18.28
C THR A 189 47.89 4.92 17.55
N SER A 190 48.35 4.95 16.29
CA SER A 190 48.28 6.13 15.42
C SER A 190 46.83 6.56 15.14
N LEU A 191 45.95 5.61 14.83
CA LEU A 191 44.54 5.88 14.58
C LEU A 191 43.81 6.38 15.84
N GLN A 192 44.07 5.77 17.00
CA GLN A 192 43.52 6.22 18.29
C GLN A 192 43.98 7.63 18.64
N THR A 193 45.27 7.92 18.44
CA THR A 193 45.81 9.27 18.68
C THR A 193 45.12 10.33 17.80
N LYS A 194 44.80 9.99 16.55
CA LYS A 194 44.03 10.88 15.66
C LYS A 194 42.61 11.13 16.17
N VAL A 195 41.95 10.08 16.67
CA VAL A 195 40.60 10.18 17.25
C VAL A 195 40.61 11.07 18.50
N ASP A 196 41.59 10.87 19.38
CA ASP A 196 41.74 11.65 20.62
C ASP A 196 42.08 13.11 20.31
N ALA A 197 42.94 13.36 19.32
CA ALA A 197 43.25 14.71 18.86
C ALA A 197 42.00 15.42 18.32
N ALA A 198 41.17 14.74 17.53
CA ALA A 198 39.91 15.28 17.01
C ALA A 198 38.91 15.60 18.14
N ARG A 199 38.76 14.70 19.12
CA ARG A 199 37.91 14.92 20.31
C ARG A 199 38.42 16.03 21.23
N LYS A 200 39.72 16.34 21.22
CA LYS A 200 40.29 17.50 21.93
C LYS A 200 40.09 18.80 21.16
N ALA A 201 40.16 18.77 19.83
CA ALA A 201 39.99 19.95 18.99
C ALA A 201 38.54 20.46 18.97
N GLN A 202 37.56 19.54 19.06
CA GLN A 202 36.14 19.85 19.01
C GLN A 202 35.32 18.85 19.83
N THR A 203 34.21 19.29 20.39
CA THR A 203 33.30 18.40 21.12
C THR A 203 32.54 17.53 20.11
N LEU A 204 32.77 16.23 20.16
CA LEU A 204 32.13 15.25 19.27
C LEU A 204 31.22 14.33 20.09
N ASN A 205 30.03 14.04 19.56
CA ASN A 205 29.18 12.97 20.10
C ASN A 205 29.65 11.58 19.62
N ASP A 206 28.93 10.52 20.00
CA ASP A 206 29.24 9.14 19.60
C ASP A 206 29.17 8.90 18.09
N ARG A 207 28.46 9.76 17.35
CA ARG A 207 28.37 9.72 15.89
C ARG A 207 29.46 10.54 15.18
N PHE A 208 30.40 11.11 15.95
CA PHE A 208 31.42 12.04 15.47
C PHE A 208 30.83 13.32 14.87
N GLU A 209 29.61 13.69 15.27
CA GLU A 209 29.00 14.97 14.94
C GLU A 209 29.52 16.04 15.89
N VAL A 210 29.82 17.22 15.35
CA VAL A 210 30.28 18.37 16.11
C VAL A 210 29.13 18.93 16.95
N VAL A 211 29.34 19.03 18.26
CA VAL A 211 28.36 19.54 19.21
C VAL A 211 28.85 20.88 19.78
N GLN A 212 27.99 21.88 19.80
CA GLN A 212 28.20 23.14 20.50
C GLN A 212 27.00 23.41 21.41
N ASN A 213 27.25 23.72 22.69
CA ASN A 213 26.20 23.97 23.68
C ASN A 213 25.15 22.85 23.81
N GLY A 214 25.57 21.59 23.61
CA GLY A 214 24.68 20.42 23.66
C GLY A 214 23.83 20.19 22.42
N GLN A 215 23.93 21.03 21.38
CA GLN A 215 23.25 20.86 20.10
C GLN A 215 24.23 20.51 18.97
N VAL A 216 23.78 19.65 18.05
CA VAL A 216 24.55 19.28 16.87
C VAL A 216 24.66 20.48 15.92
N VAL A 217 25.88 20.84 15.56
CA VAL A 217 26.14 21.92 14.60
C VAL A 217 25.80 21.44 13.20
N THR A 218 24.89 22.16 12.54
CA THR A 218 24.52 21.90 11.15
C THR A 218 25.15 22.91 10.20
N GLN A 219 25.58 22.46 9.03
CA GLN A 219 26.04 23.33 7.94
C GLN A 219 25.40 22.91 6.61
N VAL A 220 25.14 23.88 5.73
CA VAL A 220 24.61 23.60 4.39
C VAL A 220 25.72 23.03 3.52
N ARG A 221 25.72 21.71 3.32
CA ARG A 221 26.75 20.98 2.56
C ARG A 221 26.15 19.88 1.69
N LYS A 222 26.98 19.35 0.80
CA LYS A 222 26.68 18.09 0.10
C LYS A 222 27.17 16.89 0.93
N LEU A 223 26.60 15.73 0.65
CA LEU A 223 27.14 14.46 1.14
C LEU A 223 28.53 14.22 0.54
N SER A 224 29.45 13.77 1.39
CA SER A 224 30.76 13.28 0.98
C SER A 224 30.63 11.96 0.22
N LYS A 225 31.66 11.60 -0.55
CA LYS A 225 31.68 10.31 -1.26
C LYS A 225 31.57 9.12 -0.30
N GLU A 226 32.11 9.26 0.91
CA GLU A 226 32.02 8.25 1.97
C GLU A 226 30.56 8.05 2.42
N GLU A 227 29.84 9.14 2.70
CA GLU A 227 28.43 9.09 3.10
C GLU A 227 27.55 8.48 2.01
N ILE A 228 27.77 8.88 0.76
CA ILE A 228 27.02 8.34 -0.37
C ILE A 228 27.22 6.83 -0.48
N ASP A 229 28.48 6.35 -0.45
CA ASP A 229 28.77 4.92 -0.57
C ASP A 229 28.21 4.12 0.62
N LEU A 230 28.29 4.65 1.85
CA LEU A 230 27.69 4.03 3.03
C LEU A 230 26.16 3.92 2.91
N SER A 231 25.47 4.98 2.49
CA SER A 231 24.02 4.98 2.29
C SER A 231 23.61 4.03 1.17
N VAL A 232 24.30 4.05 0.03
CA VAL A 232 24.07 3.14 -1.10
C VAL A 232 24.21 1.68 -0.67
N ARG A 233 25.25 1.35 0.11
CA ARG A 233 25.48 0.00 0.63
C ARG A 233 24.47 -0.42 1.68
N ARG A 234 24.02 0.51 2.52
CA ARG A 234 22.94 0.26 3.48
C ARG A 234 21.67 -0.17 2.76
N VAL A 235 21.22 0.61 1.79
CA VAL A 235 19.99 0.28 1.04
C VAL A 235 20.17 -0.93 0.13
N SER A 236 21.35 -1.16 -0.44
CA SER A 236 21.58 -2.32 -1.29
C SER A 236 21.51 -3.64 -0.53
N ARG A 237 21.89 -3.65 0.75
CA ARG A 237 21.68 -4.79 1.66
C ARG A 237 20.19 -4.99 1.97
N ILE A 238 19.48 -3.91 2.30
CA ILE A 238 18.04 -3.92 2.62
C ILE A 238 17.22 -4.52 1.47
N VAL A 239 17.51 -4.14 0.22
CA VAL A 239 16.78 -4.67 -0.97
C VAL A 239 17.42 -5.92 -1.58
N LYS A 240 18.54 -6.40 -1.03
CA LYS A 240 19.32 -7.55 -1.52
C LYS A 240 19.81 -7.41 -2.98
N ILE A 241 20.32 -6.23 -3.35
CA ILE A 241 20.86 -5.95 -4.70
C ILE A 241 22.39 -5.76 -4.72
N GLY A 242 23.06 -5.91 -3.57
CA GLY A 242 24.50 -5.64 -3.42
C GLY A 242 25.45 -6.44 -4.33
N MET A 243 25.03 -7.58 -4.88
CA MET A 243 25.85 -8.35 -5.84
C MET A 243 25.80 -7.82 -7.28
N PHE A 244 24.90 -6.88 -7.57
CA PHE A 244 24.66 -6.35 -8.91
C PHE A 244 25.09 -4.89 -9.07
N MET A 245 25.87 -4.34 -8.14
CA MET A 245 26.20 -2.91 -8.07
C MET A 245 26.87 -2.37 -9.34
N ASP A 246 27.68 -3.19 -10.01
CA ASP A 246 28.41 -2.82 -11.23
C ASP A 246 27.60 -3.05 -12.52
N ARG A 247 26.39 -3.61 -12.43
CA ARG A 247 25.55 -3.91 -13.61
C ARG A 247 24.73 -2.71 -14.06
N TYR A 248 24.34 -2.70 -15.33
CA TYR A 248 23.40 -1.77 -15.91
C TYR A 248 21.96 -2.30 -15.84
N PRO A 249 20.92 -1.45 -15.85
CA PRO A 249 19.52 -1.89 -15.81
C PRO A 249 19.14 -2.94 -16.86
N ALA A 250 19.71 -2.84 -18.07
CA ALA A 250 19.49 -3.80 -19.15
C ALA A 250 20.01 -5.22 -18.85
N GLU A 251 20.88 -5.38 -17.86
CA GLU A 251 21.48 -6.66 -17.43
C GLU A 251 20.73 -7.29 -16.22
N LEU A 252 19.60 -6.70 -15.84
CA LEU A 252 18.79 -7.09 -14.67
C LEU A 252 17.41 -7.57 -15.10
N SER A 253 16.87 -8.55 -14.36
CA SER A 253 15.46 -8.93 -14.43
C SER A 253 14.54 -7.81 -13.94
N GLY A 254 13.24 -7.86 -14.28
CA GLY A 254 12.26 -6.85 -13.87
C GLY A 254 12.20 -6.63 -12.35
N GLY A 255 12.27 -7.70 -11.56
CA GLY A 255 12.26 -7.61 -10.10
C GLY A 255 13.55 -7.04 -9.53
N GLN A 256 14.68 -7.33 -10.15
CA GLN A 256 15.96 -6.70 -9.80
C GLN A 256 15.94 -5.21 -10.11
N GLN A 257 15.41 -4.80 -11.27
CA GLN A 257 15.24 -3.38 -11.61
C GLN A 257 14.34 -2.67 -10.60
N GLN A 258 13.24 -3.31 -10.18
CA GLN A 258 12.37 -2.74 -9.15
C GLN A 258 13.10 -2.58 -7.82
N ARG A 259 13.88 -3.58 -7.38
CA ARG A 259 14.71 -3.47 -6.16
C ARG A 259 15.70 -2.30 -6.24
N VAL A 260 16.30 -2.03 -7.41
CA VAL A 260 17.15 -0.85 -7.64
C VAL A 260 16.36 0.44 -7.49
N ALA A 261 15.15 0.51 -8.07
CA ALA A 261 14.30 1.69 -7.98
C ALA A 261 13.85 1.96 -6.54
N ILE A 262 13.46 0.92 -5.79
CA ILE A 262 13.15 1.00 -4.37
C ILE A 262 14.37 1.48 -3.57
N ALA A 263 15.55 0.90 -3.81
CA ALA A 263 16.78 1.30 -3.13
C ALA A 263 17.12 2.77 -3.36
N ARG A 264 16.99 3.24 -4.60
CA ARG A 264 17.17 4.65 -4.95
C ARG A 264 16.21 5.54 -4.18
N THR A 265 14.95 5.14 -4.06
CA THR A 265 13.94 5.94 -3.35
C THR A 265 14.13 5.91 -1.83
N LEU A 266 14.64 4.82 -1.27
CA LEU A 266 14.95 4.68 0.17
C LEU A 266 16.28 5.31 0.59
N ALA A 267 17.22 5.53 -0.34
CA ALA A 267 18.55 6.03 -0.03
C ALA A 267 18.55 7.38 0.73
N PRO A 268 17.69 8.36 0.40
CA PRO A 268 17.58 9.62 1.13
C PRO A 268 16.87 9.51 2.49
N GLU A 269 16.43 8.32 2.90
CA GLU A 269 15.66 8.10 4.14
C GLU A 269 14.38 8.96 4.19
N PRO A 270 13.49 8.84 3.18
CA PRO A 270 12.27 9.62 3.16
C PRO A 270 11.35 9.27 4.33
N SER A 271 10.64 10.26 4.83
CA SER A 271 9.66 10.05 5.91
C SER A 271 8.39 9.35 5.43
N VAL A 272 8.06 9.51 4.14
CA VAL A 272 6.92 8.91 3.47
C VAL A 272 7.35 8.35 2.12
N LEU A 273 6.91 7.14 1.80
CA LEU A 273 7.17 6.48 0.53
C LEU A 273 5.88 6.29 -0.27
N PHE A 274 5.82 6.94 -1.44
CA PHE A 274 4.71 6.83 -2.38
C PHE A 274 5.04 5.82 -3.47
N MET A 275 4.06 4.98 -3.85
CA MET A 275 4.21 4.03 -4.96
C MET A 275 2.98 4.06 -5.86
N ASP A 276 3.19 4.27 -7.16
CA ASP A 276 2.13 4.31 -8.19
C ASP A 276 2.18 3.02 -9.02
N GLU A 277 1.34 2.04 -8.69
CA GLU A 277 1.23 0.72 -9.33
C GLU A 277 2.57 0.00 -9.58
N PRO A 278 3.44 -0.13 -8.57
CA PRO A 278 4.83 -0.57 -8.78
C PRO A 278 4.96 -2.05 -9.18
N LEU A 279 3.91 -2.86 -9.06
CA LEU A 279 3.90 -4.30 -9.39
C LEU A 279 3.17 -4.63 -10.71
N SER A 280 2.54 -3.64 -11.34
CA SER A 280 1.69 -3.84 -12.53
C SER A 280 2.43 -4.48 -13.72
N ASN A 281 3.71 -4.17 -13.90
CA ASN A 281 4.52 -4.67 -15.03
C ASN A 281 5.19 -6.04 -14.78
N LEU A 282 4.93 -6.70 -13.65
CA LEU A 282 5.56 -7.96 -13.26
C LEU A 282 4.66 -9.16 -13.53
N ASP A 283 5.26 -10.33 -13.76
CA ASP A 283 4.54 -11.60 -13.83
C ASP A 283 4.02 -12.05 -12.45
N ALA A 284 3.07 -12.98 -12.44
CA ALA A 284 2.38 -13.40 -11.21
C ALA A 284 3.32 -13.93 -10.11
N LYS A 285 4.35 -14.70 -10.48
CA LYS A 285 5.30 -15.28 -9.50
C LYS A 285 6.14 -14.17 -8.87
N LEU A 286 6.62 -13.25 -9.71
CA LEU A 286 7.45 -12.15 -9.25
C LEU A 286 6.65 -11.11 -8.46
N ARG A 287 5.37 -10.86 -8.81
CA ARG A 287 4.46 -10.04 -7.99
C ARG A 287 4.35 -10.58 -6.57
N LEU A 288 4.16 -11.90 -6.41
CA LEU A 288 4.08 -12.53 -5.09
C LEU A 288 5.35 -12.32 -4.28
N GLU A 289 6.52 -12.58 -4.88
CA GLU A 289 7.82 -12.36 -4.23
C GLU A 289 7.99 -10.89 -3.78
N MET A 290 7.66 -9.96 -4.67
CA MET A 290 7.83 -8.53 -4.40
C MET A 290 6.83 -7.99 -3.37
N ARG A 291 5.62 -8.57 -3.25
CA ARG A 291 4.69 -8.25 -2.15
C ARG A 291 5.31 -8.56 -0.79
N TYR A 292 5.86 -9.76 -0.63
CA TYR A 292 6.56 -10.13 0.62
C TYR A 292 7.75 -9.21 0.91
N GLU A 293 8.53 -8.84 -0.12
CA GLU A 293 9.64 -7.92 0.04
C GLU A 293 9.16 -6.52 0.45
N LEU A 294 8.09 -5.99 -0.12
CA LEU A 294 7.52 -4.69 0.28
C LEU A 294 7.01 -4.71 1.72
N GLN A 295 6.35 -5.78 2.14
CA GLN A 295 5.91 -5.95 3.52
C GLN A 295 7.09 -5.99 4.49
N ARG A 296 8.16 -6.74 4.16
CA ARG A 296 9.39 -6.74 4.96
C ARG A 296 9.99 -5.35 5.05
N LEU A 297 10.10 -4.65 3.92
CA LEU A 297 10.68 -3.31 3.86
C LEU A 297 9.91 -2.31 4.72
N HIS A 298 8.58 -2.34 4.68
CA HIS A 298 7.75 -1.50 5.54
C HIS A 298 8.08 -1.73 7.02
N VAL A 299 8.13 -2.99 7.46
CA VAL A 299 8.48 -3.35 8.84
C VAL A 299 9.92 -2.96 9.21
N GLU A 300 10.89 -3.19 8.33
CA GLU A 300 12.31 -2.89 8.58
C GLU A 300 12.62 -1.39 8.60
N THR A 301 11.92 -0.59 7.79
CA THR A 301 12.15 0.85 7.67
C THR A 301 11.34 1.67 8.65
N GLY A 302 10.15 1.18 9.06
CA GLY A 302 9.19 1.93 9.88
C GLY A 302 8.62 3.16 9.17
N SER A 303 8.74 3.23 7.84
CA SER A 303 8.26 4.35 7.02
C SER A 303 6.80 4.20 6.64
N THR A 304 6.07 5.32 6.65
CA THR A 304 4.70 5.39 6.13
C THR A 304 4.70 5.14 4.62
N PHE A 305 3.96 4.14 4.17
CA PHE A 305 3.83 3.77 2.76
C PHE A 305 2.44 4.14 2.26
N VAL A 306 2.37 4.82 1.12
CA VAL A 306 1.11 5.08 0.41
C VAL A 306 1.22 4.48 -0.98
N TYR A 307 0.39 3.48 -1.23
CA TYR A 307 0.50 2.57 -2.36
C TYR A 307 -0.77 2.63 -3.22
N VAL A 308 -0.64 2.84 -4.53
CA VAL A 308 -1.77 2.78 -5.47
C VAL A 308 -1.76 1.44 -6.17
N THR A 309 -2.94 0.81 -6.23
CA THR A 309 -3.14 -0.40 -7.03
C THR A 309 -4.57 -0.53 -7.56
N HIS A 310 -4.71 -1.34 -8.59
CA HIS A 310 -6.00 -1.85 -9.07
C HIS A 310 -6.23 -3.32 -8.64
N ASP A 311 -5.23 -3.99 -8.07
CA ASP A 311 -5.31 -5.37 -7.62
C ASP A 311 -5.79 -5.43 -6.17
N GLN A 312 -6.98 -6.00 -5.97
CA GLN A 312 -7.58 -6.18 -4.66
C GLN A 312 -6.71 -7.05 -3.75
N MET A 313 -6.06 -8.10 -4.29
CA MET A 313 -5.20 -8.97 -3.50
C MET A 313 -3.99 -8.24 -2.96
N GLU A 314 -3.46 -7.24 -3.67
CA GLU A 314 -2.40 -6.37 -3.17
C GLU A 314 -2.87 -5.54 -1.98
N ALA A 315 -4.02 -4.88 -2.13
CA ALA A 315 -4.60 -4.10 -1.05
C ALA A 315 -4.91 -4.96 0.18
N MET A 316 -5.44 -6.17 -0.03
CA MET A 316 -5.83 -7.08 1.05
C MET A 316 -4.64 -7.67 1.82
N THR A 317 -3.47 -7.78 1.18
CA THR A 317 -2.29 -8.43 1.78
C THR A 317 -1.24 -7.45 2.30
N LEU A 318 -1.10 -6.29 1.67
CA LEU A 318 -0.08 -5.31 2.03
C LEU A 318 -0.60 -4.24 3.00
N ALA A 319 -1.86 -3.86 2.87
CA ALA A 319 -2.36 -2.67 3.53
C ALA A 319 -2.66 -2.91 5.01
N THR A 320 -2.27 -1.95 5.83
CA THR A 320 -2.84 -1.75 7.18
C THR A 320 -4.23 -1.10 7.09
N GLN A 321 -4.44 -0.24 6.09
CA GLN A 321 -5.70 0.46 5.79
C GLN A 321 -5.89 0.57 4.28
N ILE A 322 -7.10 0.31 3.80
CA ILE A 322 -7.51 0.46 2.41
C ILE A 322 -8.36 1.72 2.31
N CYS A 323 -7.95 2.66 1.47
CA CYS A 323 -8.72 3.81 1.05
C CYS A 323 -9.37 3.47 -0.29
N LEU A 324 -10.65 3.09 -0.26
CA LEU A 324 -11.40 2.76 -1.45
C LEU A 324 -12.05 4.01 -2.03
N ILE A 325 -11.72 4.33 -3.28
CA ILE A 325 -12.18 5.55 -3.97
C ILE A 325 -13.00 5.15 -5.19
N ASN A 326 -14.12 5.83 -5.40
CA ASN A 326 -14.92 5.73 -6.62
C ASN A 326 -15.30 7.13 -7.12
N ASN A 327 -15.13 7.38 -8.41
CA ASN A 327 -15.44 8.68 -9.05
C ASN A 327 -14.93 9.94 -8.30
N GLY A 328 -13.73 9.85 -7.71
CA GLY A 328 -13.12 10.93 -6.94
C GLY A 328 -13.60 11.06 -5.50
N VAL A 329 -14.54 10.22 -5.06
CA VAL A 329 -15.14 10.24 -3.73
C VAL A 329 -14.66 9.04 -2.91
N LEU A 330 -14.28 9.29 -1.65
CA LEU A 330 -13.96 8.24 -0.68
C LEU A 330 -15.21 7.41 -0.37
N GLN A 331 -15.11 6.10 -0.55
CA GLN A 331 -16.20 5.15 -0.30
C GLN A 331 -16.08 4.50 1.08
N GLN A 332 -14.85 4.13 1.47
CA GLN A 332 -14.54 3.58 2.79
C GLN A 332 -13.02 3.69 3.05
N TYR A 333 -12.63 3.94 4.30
CA TYR A 333 -11.25 3.93 4.76
C TYR A 333 -11.11 3.07 6.01
N ASP A 334 -10.66 1.83 5.85
CA ASP A 334 -10.66 0.83 6.91
C ASP A 334 -9.61 -0.27 6.71
N ALA A 335 -9.37 -1.08 7.74
CA ALA A 335 -8.52 -2.26 7.65
C ALA A 335 -9.06 -3.27 6.62
N PRO A 336 -8.21 -4.05 5.93
CA PRO A 336 -8.63 -4.97 4.85
C PRO A 336 -9.81 -5.89 5.19
N LEU A 337 -9.73 -6.59 6.32
CA LEU A 337 -10.80 -7.51 6.73
C LEU A 337 -12.07 -6.77 7.18
N THR A 338 -11.96 -5.52 7.64
CA THR A 338 -13.13 -4.69 7.94
C THR A 338 -13.84 -4.30 6.64
N VAL A 339 -13.10 -3.83 5.62
CA VAL A 339 -13.66 -3.50 4.30
C VAL A 339 -14.35 -4.72 3.67
N TYR A 340 -13.76 -5.91 3.81
CA TYR A 340 -14.35 -7.14 3.27
C TYR A 340 -15.63 -7.58 4.01
N ASN A 341 -15.57 -7.62 5.34
CA ASN A 341 -16.64 -8.16 6.19
C ASN A 341 -17.75 -7.16 6.52
N ARG A 342 -17.44 -5.86 6.51
CA ARG A 342 -18.32 -4.74 6.87
C ARG A 342 -18.19 -3.63 5.83
N PRO A 343 -18.57 -3.89 4.57
CA PRO A 343 -18.55 -2.86 3.54
C PRO A 343 -19.62 -1.80 3.82
N ASP A 344 -19.29 -0.52 3.69
CA ASP A 344 -20.22 0.59 3.99
C ASP A 344 -21.39 0.69 2.99
N ASN A 345 -21.21 0.16 1.79
CA ASN A 345 -22.19 0.22 0.72
C ASN A 345 -22.03 -0.91 -0.30
N LEU A 346 -23.01 -1.03 -1.21
CA LEU A 346 -23.06 -2.05 -2.27
C LEU A 346 -21.82 -2.03 -3.16
N PHE A 347 -21.28 -0.85 -3.50
CA PHE A 347 -20.07 -0.74 -4.32
C PHE A 347 -18.86 -1.35 -3.59
N VAL A 348 -18.67 -1.05 -2.31
CA VAL A 348 -17.55 -1.63 -1.54
C VAL A 348 -17.69 -3.16 -1.44
N ALA A 349 -18.92 -3.63 -1.20
CA ALA A 349 -19.22 -5.07 -1.11
C ALA A 349 -18.92 -5.79 -2.42
N ASP A 350 -19.32 -5.23 -3.56
CA ASP A 350 -19.06 -5.77 -4.89
C ASP A 350 -17.59 -5.72 -5.26
N PHE A 351 -16.95 -4.57 -5.03
CA PHE A 351 -15.61 -4.29 -5.52
C PHE A 351 -14.53 -5.02 -4.74
N VAL A 352 -14.74 -5.37 -3.46
CA VAL A 352 -13.75 -6.05 -2.63
C VAL A 352 -14.15 -7.50 -2.40
N GLY A 353 -13.46 -8.42 -3.06
CA GLY A 353 -13.70 -9.86 -3.03
C GLY A 353 -13.60 -10.48 -4.42
N ASN A 354 -12.90 -11.61 -4.52
CA ASN A 354 -12.82 -12.37 -5.77
C ASN A 354 -12.93 -13.88 -5.45
N PRO A 355 -14.02 -14.57 -5.83
CA PRO A 355 -15.14 -14.08 -6.66
C PRO A 355 -15.99 -12.98 -6.02
N SER A 356 -16.73 -12.22 -6.84
CA SER A 356 -17.60 -11.13 -6.38
C SER A 356 -18.73 -11.65 -5.50
N ILE A 357 -19.26 -10.77 -4.64
CA ILE A 357 -20.42 -11.08 -3.80
C ILE A 357 -21.67 -11.37 -4.66
N ASN A 358 -22.54 -12.27 -4.18
CA ASN A 358 -23.85 -12.46 -4.79
C ASN A 358 -24.83 -11.45 -4.22
N PHE A 359 -25.51 -10.70 -5.09
CA PHE A 359 -26.63 -9.85 -4.67
C PHE A 359 -27.97 -10.51 -4.97
N VAL A 360 -28.87 -10.43 -4.00
CA VAL A 360 -30.25 -10.92 -4.11
C VAL A 360 -31.19 -9.80 -3.68
N GLU A 361 -32.11 -9.41 -4.55
CA GLU A 361 -33.17 -8.48 -4.19
C GLU A 361 -34.13 -9.12 -3.19
N ALA A 362 -34.48 -8.35 -2.19
CA ALA A 362 -35.35 -8.78 -1.11
C ALA A 362 -36.43 -7.73 -0.86
N LYS A 363 -37.63 -8.18 -0.50
CA LYS A 363 -38.69 -7.30 -0.03
C LYS A 363 -39.14 -7.69 1.37
N GLY A 364 -39.20 -6.77 2.31
CA GLY A 364 -39.52 -7.17 3.67
C GLY A 364 -39.69 -6.09 4.72
N LYS A 365 -40.03 -6.54 5.94
CA LYS A 365 -40.27 -5.71 7.12
C LYS A 365 -39.71 -6.33 8.39
N GLN A 366 -39.36 -5.46 9.33
CA GLN A 366 -38.97 -5.89 10.67
C GLN A 366 -40.17 -6.46 11.44
N GLN A 367 -39.94 -7.55 12.15
CA GLN A 367 -40.87 -8.20 13.06
C GLN A 367 -40.65 -7.70 14.50
N ALA A 368 -41.61 -8.01 15.39
CA ALA A 368 -41.57 -7.61 16.79
C ALA A 368 -40.38 -8.22 17.57
N ASP A 369 -39.84 -9.34 17.12
CA ASP A 369 -38.66 -10.00 17.71
C ASP A 369 -37.33 -9.42 17.21
N GLY A 370 -37.37 -8.42 16.33
CA GLY A 370 -36.20 -7.77 15.73
C GLY A 370 -35.68 -8.43 14.46
N SER A 371 -36.17 -9.62 14.10
CA SER A 371 -35.87 -10.26 12.81
C SER A 371 -36.56 -9.53 11.65
N ILE A 372 -36.14 -9.81 10.42
CA ILE A 372 -36.71 -9.20 9.21
C ILE A 372 -37.26 -10.34 8.35
N ALA A 373 -38.57 -10.34 8.13
CA ALA A 373 -39.19 -11.24 7.17
C ALA A 373 -38.94 -10.70 5.77
N LEU A 374 -38.35 -11.54 4.92
CA LEU A 374 -37.97 -11.22 3.56
C LEU A 374 -38.68 -12.15 2.57
N GLU A 375 -39.02 -11.60 1.44
CA GLU A 375 -39.35 -12.30 0.21
C GLU A 375 -38.17 -12.13 -0.75
N VAL A 376 -37.57 -13.24 -1.17
CA VAL A 376 -36.33 -13.29 -1.97
C VAL A 376 -36.50 -14.26 -3.14
N PHE A 377 -35.66 -14.12 -4.16
CA PHE A 377 -35.78 -14.90 -5.40
C PHE A 377 -37.18 -14.79 -6.01
N ALA A 378 -37.72 -15.88 -6.59
CA ALA A 378 -39.08 -15.93 -7.12
C ALA A 378 -40.17 -16.08 -6.02
N GLY A 379 -40.14 -15.19 -5.01
CA GLY A 379 -41.16 -15.11 -3.96
C GLY A 379 -40.97 -16.05 -2.77
N ARG A 380 -39.75 -16.58 -2.57
CA ARG A 380 -39.43 -17.48 -1.45
C ARG A 380 -39.35 -16.68 -0.16
N LYS A 381 -39.93 -17.22 0.92
CA LYS A 381 -39.85 -16.61 2.24
C LYS A 381 -38.50 -16.92 2.87
N ALA A 382 -37.90 -15.92 3.49
CA ALA A 382 -36.70 -16.05 4.30
C ALA A 382 -36.83 -15.15 5.54
N THR A 383 -36.11 -15.48 6.60
CA THR A 383 -35.98 -14.66 7.79
C THR A 383 -34.52 -14.25 7.95
N PHE A 384 -34.27 -12.95 7.94
CA PHE A 384 -32.97 -12.39 8.26
C PHE A 384 -32.91 -12.03 9.75
N ARG A 385 -31.90 -12.52 10.45
CA ARG A 385 -31.66 -12.22 11.87
C ARG A 385 -30.40 -11.36 12.00
N PRO A 386 -30.54 -10.05 12.29
CA PRO A 386 -29.40 -9.17 12.51
C PRO A 386 -28.52 -9.66 13.67
N SER A 387 -27.19 -9.57 13.52
CA SER A 387 -26.23 -9.95 14.56
C SER A 387 -26.17 -8.93 15.72
N SER A 388 -26.72 -7.74 15.52
CA SER A 388 -26.83 -6.67 16.52
C SER A 388 -28.26 -6.10 16.55
N PRO A 389 -28.73 -5.57 17.69
CA PRO A 389 -30.04 -4.92 17.77
C PRO A 389 -30.19 -3.85 16.68
N LEU A 390 -31.26 -3.97 15.90
CA LEU A 390 -31.56 -3.09 14.76
C LEU A 390 -32.96 -2.52 14.94
N ASN A 391 -33.15 -1.25 14.59
CA ASN A 391 -34.47 -0.66 14.41
C ASN A 391 -34.51 -0.09 12.99
N LEU A 392 -35.18 -0.80 12.07
CA LEU A 392 -35.21 -0.42 10.66
C LEU A 392 -35.91 0.92 10.43
N GLU A 393 -37.00 1.20 11.14
CA GLU A 393 -37.71 2.47 10.99
C GLU A 393 -36.83 3.66 11.36
N GLN A 394 -36.10 3.56 12.48
CA GLN A 394 -35.15 4.58 12.89
C GLN A 394 -34.01 4.71 11.88
N TRP A 395 -33.46 3.59 11.41
CA TRP A 395 -32.39 3.59 10.41
C TRP A 395 -32.82 4.33 9.12
N PHE A 396 -34.04 4.10 8.63
CA PHE A 396 -34.55 4.82 7.45
C PHE A 396 -34.73 6.32 7.68
N ARG A 397 -35.19 6.73 8.87
CA ARG A 397 -35.28 8.16 9.24
C ARG A 397 -33.91 8.82 9.26
N ASP A 398 -32.91 8.14 9.83
CA ASP A 398 -31.53 8.64 9.90
C ASP A 398 -30.92 8.76 8.50
N ARG A 399 -31.17 7.77 7.62
CA ARG A 399 -30.79 7.82 6.20
C ARG A 399 -31.40 9.03 5.50
N ASP A 400 -32.72 9.22 5.60
CA ASP A 400 -33.42 10.31 4.92
C ASP A 400 -32.98 11.68 5.45
N ALA A 401 -32.73 11.80 6.75
CA ALA A 401 -32.17 13.02 7.36
C ALA A 401 -30.75 13.32 6.83
N HIS A 402 -29.89 12.30 6.71
CA HIS A 402 -28.55 12.44 6.18
C HIS A 402 -28.55 12.87 4.70
N GLN A 403 -29.38 12.24 3.87
CA GLN A 403 -29.54 12.62 2.46
C GLN A 403 -30.06 14.06 2.31
N ALA A 404 -31.03 14.46 3.15
CA ALA A 404 -31.54 15.83 3.15
C ALA A 404 -30.45 16.85 3.55
N ALA A 405 -29.63 16.53 4.54
CA ALA A 405 -28.51 17.36 4.98
C ALA A 405 -27.45 17.52 3.87
N GLN A 406 -27.04 16.43 3.23
CA GLN A 406 -26.10 16.46 2.09
C GLN A 406 -26.67 17.27 0.91
N ALA A 407 -27.95 17.10 0.59
CA ALA A 407 -28.61 17.85 -0.48
C ALA A 407 -28.71 19.36 -0.18
N GLU A 408 -28.88 19.72 1.09
CA GLU A 408 -28.87 21.12 1.53
C GLU A 408 -27.45 21.72 1.51
N GLU A 409 -26.44 20.97 1.95
CA GLU A 409 -25.05 21.38 1.85
C GLU A 409 -24.61 21.56 0.39
N HIS A 410 -24.98 20.62 -0.48
CA HIS A 410 -24.74 20.74 -1.91
C HIS A 410 -25.44 21.96 -2.50
N ARG A 411 -26.69 22.26 -2.09
CA ARG A 411 -27.41 23.47 -2.52
C ARG A 411 -26.70 24.75 -2.06
N LYS A 412 -26.18 24.78 -0.84
CA LYS A 412 -25.40 25.91 -0.32
C LYS A 412 -24.09 26.09 -1.10
N LYS A 413 -23.32 25.01 -1.28
CA LYS A 413 -22.10 24.99 -2.10
C LYS A 413 -22.42 25.47 -3.53
N ALA A 414 -23.49 24.97 -4.14
CA ALA A 414 -23.92 25.36 -5.49
C ALA A 414 -24.32 26.83 -5.63
N ALA A 415 -24.69 27.50 -4.54
CA ALA A 415 -25.01 28.93 -4.54
C ALA A 415 -23.76 29.83 -4.47
N GLU A 416 -22.58 29.28 -4.17
CA GLU A 416 -21.33 30.03 -4.10
C GLU A 416 -20.81 30.39 -5.51
N LYS A 417 -20.30 31.61 -5.68
CA LYS A 417 -19.75 32.08 -6.98
C LYS A 417 -18.55 31.26 -7.47
N SER A 418 -17.82 30.62 -6.55
CA SER A 418 -16.65 29.78 -6.81
C SER A 418 -16.99 28.34 -7.19
N TYR A 419 -18.26 27.93 -7.02
CA TYR A 419 -18.68 26.56 -7.29
C TYR A 419 -18.68 26.27 -8.79
N VAL A 420 -18.24 25.06 -9.12
CA VAL A 420 -18.29 24.54 -10.47
C VAL A 420 -19.08 23.24 -10.44
N GLU A 421 -20.12 23.17 -11.25
CA GLU A 421 -20.92 21.96 -11.33
C GLU A 421 -20.08 20.79 -11.84
N LYS A 422 -20.11 19.68 -11.09
CA LYS A 422 -19.40 18.44 -11.41
C LYS A 422 -20.01 17.79 -12.65
N GLY A 423 -19.18 17.56 -13.66
CA GLY A 423 -19.57 16.99 -14.95
C GLY A 423 -19.61 15.46 -14.96
N ASN A 424 -18.81 14.79 -14.13
CA ASN A 424 -18.88 13.35 -13.90
C ASN A 424 -19.90 13.04 -12.80
N LYS A 425 -21.04 12.47 -13.17
CA LYS A 425 -22.15 12.21 -12.23
C LYS A 425 -21.78 11.12 -11.21
N ASP A 426 -22.15 11.35 -9.96
CA ASP A 426 -22.20 10.30 -8.94
C ASP A 426 -23.54 9.57 -9.07
N GLU A 427 -23.52 8.43 -9.76
CA GLU A 427 -24.69 7.58 -9.93
C GLU A 427 -24.74 6.54 -8.81
N THR A 428 -25.95 6.16 -8.39
CA THR A 428 -26.13 5.03 -7.48
C THR A 428 -25.50 3.80 -8.12
N PHE A 429 -24.68 3.08 -7.35
CA PHE A 429 -23.98 1.91 -7.85
C PHE A 429 -24.98 0.88 -8.38
N ARG A 430 -24.86 0.56 -9.67
CA ARG A 430 -25.65 -0.48 -10.32
C ARG A 430 -24.96 -1.82 -10.11
N TYR A 431 -25.44 -2.54 -9.09
CA TYR A 431 -25.00 -3.90 -8.83
C TYR A 431 -25.59 -4.87 -9.85
N HIS A 432 -24.85 -5.94 -10.17
CA HIS A 432 -25.29 -6.95 -11.12
C HIS A 432 -25.89 -8.15 -10.39
N ILE A 433 -27.09 -8.56 -10.80
CA ILE A 433 -27.69 -9.84 -10.39
C ILE A 433 -27.56 -10.80 -11.56
N ALA A 434 -26.73 -11.83 -11.40
CA ALA A 434 -26.55 -12.82 -12.45
C ALA A 434 -27.83 -13.66 -12.59
N LYS A 435 -28.38 -13.70 -13.80
CA LYS A 435 -29.54 -14.52 -14.19
C LYS A 435 -29.17 -15.45 -15.34
N VAL A 436 -29.92 -16.54 -15.51
CA VAL A 436 -29.69 -17.52 -16.59
C VAL A 436 -29.99 -16.92 -17.96
N VAL A 437 -31.01 -16.08 -18.03
CA VAL A 437 -31.35 -15.27 -19.21
C VAL A 437 -31.00 -13.83 -18.86
N GLU A 438 -30.05 -13.25 -19.58
CA GLU A 438 -29.77 -11.82 -19.49
C GLU A 438 -30.81 -11.07 -20.32
N GLU A 439 -31.72 -10.37 -19.64
CA GLU A 439 -32.60 -9.39 -20.28
C GLU A 439 -31.85 -8.06 -20.37
N ASP A 440 -32.01 -7.35 -21.49
CA ASP A 440 -31.46 -5.99 -21.64
C ASP A 440 -32.30 -5.01 -20.82
N ASP A 441 -32.04 -4.98 -19.51
CA ASP A 441 -32.73 -4.14 -18.54
C ASP A 441 -32.43 -2.63 -18.74
N SER A 442 -31.58 -2.27 -19.71
CA SER A 442 -31.25 -0.87 -20.03
C SER A 442 -32.45 -0.03 -20.50
N LEU A 443 -33.54 -0.70 -20.88
CA LEU A 443 -34.77 -0.10 -21.41
C LEU A 443 -35.97 -0.15 -20.45
N GLN A 444 -35.83 -0.73 -19.25
CA GLN A 444 -36.92 -0.80 -18.26
C GLN A 444 -36.99 0.48 -17.40
N GLU A 445 -38.19 0.98 -17.12
CA GLU A 445 -38.37 2.11 -16.18
C GLU A 445 -37.91 1.68 -14.77
N GLU A 446 -37.04 2.49 -14.14
CA GLU A 446 -36.59 2.20 -12.78
C GLU A 446 -37.79 2.19 -11.82
N PRO A 447 -38.00 1.10 -11.05
CA PRO A 447 -39.16 0.98 -10.19
C PRO A 447 -39.12 2.03 -9.06
N VAL A 448 -40.29 2.51 -8.64
CA VAL A 448 -40.40 3.39 -7.47
C VAL A 448 -40.05 2.59 -6.22
N LEU A 449 -38.86 2.85 -5.68
CA LEU A 449 -38.34 2.16 -4.50
C LEU A 449 -39.05 2.59 -3.22
N THR A 450 -39.37 1.61 -2.38
CA THR A 450 -39.92 1.77 -1.03
C THR A 450 -38.88 1.36 0.02
N ASN A 451 -39.14 1.67 1.28
CA ASN A 451 -38.29 1.21 2.40
C ASN A 451 -38.37 -0.31 2.65
N GLU A 452 -39.27 -1.00 1.95
CA GLU A 452 -39.35 -2.47 2.01
C GLU A 452 -38.40 -3.12 1.00
N ASP A 453 -37.88 -2.36 0.03
CA ASP A 453 -36.98 -2.87 -0.99
C ASP A 453 -35.53 -2.86 -0.48
N LEU A 454 -34.99 -4.05 -0.30
CA LEU A 454 -33.70 -4.33 0.33
C LEU A 454 -32.84 -5.16 -0.61
N VAL A 455 -31.54 -5.23 -0.33
CA VAL A 455 -30.60 -6.08 -1.07
C VAL A 455 -29.81 -6.92 -0.07
N LEU A 456 -29.79 -8.23 -0.28
CA LEU A 456 -28.93 -9.16 0.44
C LEU A 456 -27.62 -9.33 -0.32
N GLY A 457 -26.50 -9.27 0.40
CA GLY A 457 -25.17 -9.64 -0.08
C GLY A 457 -24.74 -10.96 0.55
N ILE A 458 -24.54 -11.99 -0.27
CA ILE A 458 -24.09 -13.33 0.15
C ILE A 458 -22.72 -13.57 -0.48
N ARG A 459 -21.67 -13.59 0.35
CA ARG A 459 -20.32 -13.90 -0.13
C ARG A 459 -20.24 -15.35 -0.62
N PRO A 460 -19.46 -15.67 -1.66
CA PRO A 460 -19.39 -17.01 -2.23
C PRO A 460 -19.03 -18.12 -1.24
N GLU A 461 -18.21 -17.83 -0.23
CA GLU A 461 -17.83 -18.77 0.82
C GLU A 461 -18.95 -19.12 1.81
N PHE A 462 -20.08 -18.39 1.77
CA PHE A 462 -21.27 -18.68 2.58
C PHE A 462 -22.31 -19.50 1.83
N LEU A 463 -22.02 -19.93 0.59
CA LEU A 463 -22.89 -20.79 -0.19
C LEU A 463 -22.35 -22.22 -0.20
N ASP A 464 -22.97 -23.09 0.59
CA ASP A 464 -22.57 -24.49 0.75
C ASP A 464 -23.48 -25.45 -0.02
N ILE A 465 -22.90 -26.54 -0.53
CA ILE A 465 -23.64 -27.73 -0.95
C ILE A 465 -23.72 -28.68 0.24
N VAL A 466 -24.94 -29.05 0.62
CA VAL A 466 -25.23 -29.89 1.80
C VAL A 466 -26.02 -31.14 1.40
N ASP A 467 -26.07 -32.16 2.26
CA ASP A 467 -26.86 -33.36 2.00
C ASP A 467 -28.38 -33.10 2.06
N GLN A 468 -28.79 -32.16 2.91
CA GLN A 468 -30.17 -31.70 3.06
C GLN A 468 -30.18 -30.19 3.25
N GLY A 469 -30.83 -29.46 2.33
CA GLY A 469 -30.90 -28.00 2.32
C GLY A 469 -32.30 -27.50 1.98
N SER A 470 -32.63 -26.28 2.41
CA SER A 470 -33.90 -25.61 2.12
C SER A 470 -33.96 -24.98 0.73
N LEU A 471 -32.80 -24.82 0.09
CA LEU A 471 -32.68 -24.38 -1.29
C LEU A 471 -32.27 -25.57 -2.17
N GLU A 472 -32.93 -25.72 -3.32
CA GLU A 472 -32.50 -26.65 -4.38
C GLU A 472 -31.88 -25.81 -5.50
N GLY A 473 -30.69 -26.18 -5.94
CA GLY A 473 -30.02 -25.55 -7.07
C GLY A 473 -29.52 -26.56 -8.09
N GLU A 474 -29.14 -26.10 -9.26
CA GLU A 474 -28.54 -26.91 -10.31
C GLU A 474 -27.15 -26.39 -10.66
N ILE A 475 -26.14 -27.27 -10.70
CA ILE A 475 -24.78 -26.89 -11.08
C ILE A 475 -24.78 -26.39 -12.53
N TYR A 476 -24.59 -25.08 -12.70
CA TYR A 476 -24.51 -24.43 -14.00
C TYR A 476 -23.07 -24.40 -14.54
N GLY A 477 -22.09 -24.31 -13.64
CA GLY A 477 -20.67 -24.36 -13.99
C GLY A 477 -19.81 -24.69 -12.78
N ALA A 478 -18.62 -25.25 -13.03
CA ALA A 478 -17.64 -25.53 -11.99
C ALA A 478 -16.23 -25.27 -12.53
N MET A 479 -15.41 -24.57 -11.75
CA MET A 479 -14.04 -24.22 -12.05
C MET A 479 -13.15 -24.69 -10.89
N PRO A 480 -12.57 -25.90 -10.97
CA PRO A 480 -11.62 -26.37 -9.97
C PRO A 480 -10.30 -25.60 -10.13
N THR A 481 -9.88 -24.88 -9.08
CA THR A 481 -8.63 -24.08 -9.06
C THR A 481 -7.54 -24.73 -8.20
N GLY A 482 -7.81 -25.93 -7.66
CA GLY A 482 -6.86 -26.75 -6.93
C GLY A 482 -7.31 -26.99 -5.50
N MET A 483 -7.06 -26.03 -4.60
CA MET A 483 -7.47 -26.13 -3.19
C MET A 483 -8.96 -25.85 -2.97
N GLU A 484 -9.60 -25.22 -3.95
CA GLU A 484 -11.01 -24.87 -3.94
C GLU A 484 -11.60 -25.08 -5.35
N SER A 485 -12.93 -25.15 -5.40
CA SER A 485 -13.71 -25.16 -6.63
C SER A 485 -14.71 -24.01 -6.56
N THR A 486 -14.60 -23.07 -7.49
CA THR A 486 -15.63 -22.06 -7.69
C THR A 486 -16.76 -22.68 -8.50
N ILE A 487 -17.97 -22.67 -7.96
CA ILE A 487 -19.16 -23.20 -8.61
C ILE A 487 -20.13 -22.07 -8.94
N LYS A 488 -20.84 -22.20 -10.06
CA LYS A 488 -22.02 -21.41 -10.37
C LYS A 488 -23.23 -22.33 -10.26
N VAL A 489 -24.18 -21.95 -9.41
CA VAL A 489 -25.39 -22.73 -9.15
C VAL A 489 -26.61 -21.92 -9.53
N ARG A 490 -27.46 -22.51 -10.37
CA ARG A 490 -28.76 -21.95 -10.72
C ARG A 490 -29.77 -22.21 -9.60
N VAL A 491 -30.39 -21.15 -9.07
CA VAL A 491 -31.52 -21.22 -8.15
C VAL A 491 -32.66 -20.44 -8.78
N ASP A 492 -33.73 -21.14 -9.18
CA ASP A 492 -34.78 -20.59 -10.04
C ASP A 492 -34.16 -19.96 -11.32
N ASP A 493 -34.33 -18.65 -11.54
CA ASP A 493 -33.74 -17.92 -12.67
C ASP A 493 -32.39 -17.23 -12.33
N PHE A 494 -31.93 -17.34 -11.08
CA PHE A 494 -30.74 -16.67 -10.57
C PHE A 494 -29.51 -17.58 -10.65
N LEU A 495 -28.34 -17.00 -10.88
CA LEU A 495 -27.04 -17.67 -10.83
C LEU A 495 -26.26 -17.18 -9.61
N LEU A 496 -26.05 -18.07 -8.64
CA LEU A 496 -25.25 -17.81 -7.45
C LEU A 496 -23.86 -18.43 -7.62
N THR A 497 -22.84 -17.70 -7.20
CA THR A 497 -21.46 -18.17 -7.16
C THR A 497 -21.15 -18.67 -5.76
N GLY A 498 -20.62 -19.89 -5.65
CA GLY A 498 -20.15 -20.49 -4.40
C GLY A 498 -18.69 -20.88 -4.48
N VAL A 499 -17.99 -20.92 -3.35
CA VAL A 499 -16.61 -21.43 -3.24
C VAL A 499 -16.61 -22.60 -2.28
N ILE A 500 -16.26 -23.79 -2.79
CA ILE A 500 -16.21 -25.03 -1.99
C ILE A 500 -14.76 -25.47 -1.84
N PHE A 501 -14.34 -25.73 -0.61
CA PHE A 501 -13.00 -26.25 -0.33
C PHE A 501 -12.87 -27.73 -0.68
N GLY A 502 -11.75 -28.09 -1.30
CA GLY A 502 -11.42 -29.46 -1.68
C GLY A 502 -11.61 -29.76 -3.17
N SER A 503 -10.96 -30.84 -3.63
CA SER A 503 -10.93 -31.24 -5.04
C SER A 503 -12.17 -32.07 -5.42
N SER A 504 -13.35 -31.52 -5.19
CA SER A 504 -14.62 -32.13 -5.60
C SER A 504 -14.92 -31.78 -7.04
N LEU A 505 -15.14 -32.81 -7.87
CA LEU A 505 -15.62 -32.66 -9.24
C LEU A 505 -17.14 -32.62 -9.24
N PHE A 506 -17.70 -31.51 -9.72
CA PHE A 506 -19.14 -31.33 -9.87
C PHE A 506 -19.54 -31.59 -11.33
N THR A 507 -20.63 -32.34 -11.51
CA THR A 507 -21.20 -32.57 -12.85
C THR A 507 -22.24 -31.49 -13.14
N ILE A 508 -22.05 -30.78 -14.26
CA ILE A 508 -22.97 -29.75 -14.73
C ILE A 508 -24.35 -30.37 -15.01
N GLY A 509 -25.42 -29.66 -14.64
CA GLY A 509 -26.81 -30.13 -14.72
C GLY A 509 -27.27 -30.95 -13.53
N THR A 510 -26.38 -31.23 -12.56
CA THR A 510 -26.76 -31.98 -11.36
C THR A 510 -27.51 -31.08 -10.39
N LYS A 511 -28.65 -31.56 -9.89
CA LYS A 511 -29.37 -30.92 -8.79
C LYS A 511 -28.65 -31.18 -7.47
N VAL A 512 -28.43 -30.11 -6.71
CA VAL A 512 -27.73 -30.13 -5.43
C VAL A 512 -28.53 -29.36 -4.38
N PRO A 513 -28.64 -29.86 -3.13
CA PRO A 513 -29.17 -29.08 -2.04
C PRO A 513 -28.17 -28.00 -1.64
N LEU A 514 -28.67 -26.80 -1.40
CA LEU A 514 -27.89 -25.63 -1.01
C LEU A 514 -28.29 -25.14 0.37
N SER A 515 -27.31 -24.55 1.06
CA SER A 515 -27.52 -23.78 2.28
C SER A 515 -26.75 -22.47 2.19
N VAL A 516 -27.35 -21.40 2.72
CA VAL A 516 -26.63 -20.16 3.01
C VAL A 516 -26.19 -20.24 4.47
N SER A 517 -24.90 -20.41 4.70
CA SER A 517 -24.31 -20.58 6.03
C SER A 517 -23.66 -19.29 6.53
N GLY A 518 -23.21 -19.28 7.78
CA GLY A 518 -22.52 -18.15 8.39
C GLY A 518 -23.45 -17.11 9.04
N ASP A 519 -22.81 -16.09 9.63
CA ASP A 519 -23.44 -15.01 10.41
C ASP A 519 -23.09 -13.60 9.90
N ASN A 520 -22.52 -13.54 8.68
CA ASN A 520 -22.12 -12.31 8.03
C ASN A 520 -22.78 -12.12 6.65
N ILE A 521 -24.05 -12.52 6.54
CA ILE A 521 -24.89 -12.12 5.40
C ILE A 521 -25.19 -10.64 5.54
N LEU A 522 -24.97 -9.89 4.47
CA LEU A 522 -25.04 -8.43 4.48
C LEU A 522 -26.42 -7.99 4.02
N LEU A 523 -27.01 -7.02 4.71
CA LEU A 523 -28.27 -6.38 4.34
C LEU A 523 -28.00 -4.93 3.98
N PHE A 524 -28.49 -4.50 2.81
CA PHE A 524 -28.35 -3.15 2.29
C PHE A 524 -29.72 -2.55 1.98
N ASP A 525 -29.79 -1.23 2.05
CA ASP A 525 -30.93 -0.44 1.58
C ASP A 525 -30.84 -0.25 0.08
N ARG A 526 -31.87 -0.64 -0.68
CA ARG A 526 -31.85 -0.52 -2.15
C ARG A 526 -31.82 0.93 -2.62
N LYS A 527 -32.43 1.85 -1.86
CA LYS A 527 -32.55 3.27 -2.24
C LYS A 527 -31.22 4.02 -2.16
N SER A 528 -30.45 3.81 -1.08
CA SER A 528 -29.16 4.49 -0.86
C SER A 528 -27.94 3.63 -1.17
N GLY A 529 -28.12 2.32 -1.27
CA GLY A 529 -27.03 1.34 -1.39
C GLY A 529 -26.20 1.18 -0.11
N ARG A 530 -26.57 1.82 1.01
CA ARG A 530 -25.83 1.76 2.27
C ARG A 530 -26.06 0.45 3.01
N HIS A 531 -25.04 -0.01 3.72
CA HIS A 531 -25.13 -1.15 4.61
C HIS A 531 -26.04 -0.85 5.81
N ILE A 532 -26.95 -1.77 6.09
CA ILE A 532 -27.88 -1.71 7.22
C ILE A 532 -27.35 -2.55 8.37
N ALA A 533 -27.09 -3.83 8.12
CA ALA A 533 -26.69 -4.80 9.14
C ALA A 533 -26.05 -6.05 8.53
N SER A 534 -25.27 -6.76 9.34
CA SER A 534 -24.86 -8.14 9.08
C SER A 534 -25.67 -9.11 9.93
N GLY A 535 -25.88 -10.33 9.44
CA GLY A 535 -26.74 -11.30 10.13
C GLY A 535 -26.74 -12.70 9.53
N LYS A 536 -27.71 -13.51 9.98
CA LYS A 536 -28.00 -14.85 9.47
C LYS A 536 -29.21 -14.81 8.55
N LEU A 537 -29.22 -15.65 7.52
CA LEU A 537 -30.34 -15.84 6.62
C LEU A 537 -30.87 -17.27 6.75
N GLU A 538 -32.16 -17.41 7.04
CA GLU A 538 -32.83 -18.71 7.18
C GLU A 538 -34.01 -18.79 6.22
N PHE A 539 -34.14 -19.91 5.50
CA PHE A 539 -35.18 -20.18 4.50
C PHE A 539 -36.24 -21.15 5.03
#